data_AF-A0A151AFF3-F1
#
_entry.id   AF-A0A151AFF3-F1
#
_cell.length_a   1.000
_cell.length_b   1.000
_cell.length_c   1.000
_cell.angle_alpha   90.00
_cell.angle_beta   90.00
_cell.angle_gamma   90.00
#
_symmetry.space_group_name_H-M   'P 1'
#
loop_
_entity.id
_entity.type
_entity.pdbx_description
1 polymer ?
#
loop_
_entity_poly.entity_id
_entity_poly.type
_entity_poly.pdbx_seq_one_letter_code
_entity_poly.pdbx_strand_id
1 'polypeptide(L)' 'MVTDPRDDEETEEDDEFRCAICDETFDSQQELEEHGEEEHEGDEDYSKQP' A
#
# COMPACT_ATOMS: atom_id res chain seq x y z
N MET A 1 13.24 -34.19 5.36
CA MET A 1 14.30 -33.19 5.13
C MET A 1 13.54 -31.88 4.99
N VAL A 2 13.46 -31.10 6.07
CA VAL A 2 12.70 -29.85 6.09
C VAL A 2 13.67 -28.77 5.65
N THR A 3 13.75 -28.57 4.35
CA THR A 3 13.91 -27.23 3.82
C THR A 3 12.53 -26.89 3.28
N ASP A 4 11.63 -26.57 4.22
CA ASP A 4 10.55 -25.64 3.95
C ASP A 4 11.25 -24.44 3.29
N PRO A 5 10.99 -24.13 2.00
CA PRO A 5 11.49 -22.91 1.40
C PRO A 5 10.78 -21.78 2.13
N ARG A 6 11.36 -21.44 3.29
CA ARG A 6 11.12 -20.21 4.01
C ARG A 6 11.33 -19.11 3.00
N ASP A 7 10.26 -18.39 2.71
CA ASP A 7 10.32 -16.94 2.77
C ASP A 7 11.52 -16.37 1.97
N ASP A 8 11.55 -16.68 0.68
CA ASP A 8 12.38 -16.01 -0.32
C ASP A 8 11.42 -14.96 -0.91
N GLU A 9 11.26 -13.84 -0.21
CA GLU A 9 12.04 -12.62 -0.49
C GLU A 9 11.94 -12.23 -1.98
N GLU A 10 10.71 -12.04 -2.45
CA GLU A 10 10.45 -10.97 -3.41
C GLU A 10 9.60 -9.94 -2.66
N THR A 11 10.27 -9.16 -1.79
CA THR A 11 9.77 -7.81 -1.49
C THR A 11 10.12 -6.99 -2.72
N GLU A 12 9.31 -7.18 -3.76
CA GLU A 12 9.24 -6.27 -4.89
C GLU A 12 9.09 -4.86 -4.34
N GLU A 13 9.90 -3.99 -4.91
CA GLU A 13 10.28 -2.71 -4.36
C GLU A 13 9.02 -1.88 -4.06
N ASP A 14 8.92 -1.46 -2.80
CA ASP A 14 7.86 -0.70 -2.10
C ASP A 14 7.67 0.72 -2.69
N ASP A 15 7.63 0.84 -4.03
CA ASP A 15 7.28 2.04 -4.79
C ASP A 15 5.80 2.00 -5.24
N GLU A 16 5.04 0.99 -4.79
CA GLU A 16 3.59 0.95 -4.94
C GLU A 16 2.94 1.82 -3.86
N PHE A 17 2.05 2.71 -4.27
CA PHE A 17 1.31 3.56 -3.36
C PHE A 17 0.25 2.70 -2.67
N ARG A 18 0.58 2.10 -1.53
CA ARG A 18 -0.34 1.25 -0.78
C ARG A 18 -1.19 2.05 0.20
N CYS A 19 -2.48 1.77 0.20
CA CYS A 19 -3.43 2.29 1.17
C CYS A 19 -3.23 1.62 2.53
N ALA A 20 -2.97 2.41 3.58
CA ALA A 20 -2.79 1.89 4.93
C ALA A 20 -4.10 1.44 5.61
N ILE A 21 -5.26 1.77 5.04
CA ILE A 21 -6.58 1.46 5.62
C ILE A 21 -7.15 0.16 5.07
N CYS A 22 -7.07 -0.05 3.75
CA CYS A 22 -7.60 -1.26 3.10
C CYS A 22 -6.53 -2.15 2.47
N ASP A 23 -5.25 -1.76 2.55
CA ASP A 23 -4.11 -2.50 1.98
C ASP A 23 -4.14 -2.65 0.44
N GLU A 24 -4.93 -1.84 -0.27
CA GLU A 24 -4.90 -1.78 -1.74
C GLU A 24 -3.61 -1.12 -2.24
N THR A 25 -3.02 -1.68 -3.28
CA THR A 25 -1.85 -1.13 -3.96
C THR A 25 -2.28 -0.34 -5.19
N PHE A 26 -1.67 0.84 -5.37
CA PHE A 26 -1.92 1.73 -6.49
C PHE A 26 -0.61 2.03 -7.23
N ASP A 27 -0.71 2.23 -8.53
CA ASP A 27 0.42 2.51 -9.42
C ASP A 27 0.89 3.98 -9.32
N SER A 28 0.17 4.84 -8.60
CA SER A 28 0.45 6.29 -8.49
C SER A 28 -0.13 6.92 -7.22
N GLN A 29 0.56 7.95 -6.71
CA GLN A 29 0.13 8.71 -5.52
C GLN A 29 -1.26 9.33 -5.71
N GLN A 30 -1.56 9.82 -6.90
CA GLN A 30 -2.85 10.45 -7.21
C GLN A 30 -3.99 9.45 -7.10
N GLU A 31 -3.80 8.21 -7.57
CA GLU A 31 -4.82 7.17 -7.45
C GLU A 31 -5.04 6.75 -6.00
N LEU A 32 -3.96 6.71 -5.20
CA LEU A 32 -4.08 6.46 -3.77
C LEU A 32 -4.76 7.62 -3.01
N GLU A 33 -4.48 8.87 -3.41
CA GLU A 33 -5.11 10.06 -2.84
C GLU A 33 -6.61 10.10 -3.17
N GLU A 34 -6.99 9.94 -4.45
CA GLU A 34 -8.39 9.84 -4.85
C GLU A 34 -9.08 8.67 -4.15
N HIS A 35 -8.47 7.48 -4.12
CA HIS A 35 -9.02 6.34 -3.38
C HIS A 35 -9.23 6.66 -1.88
N GLY A 36 -8.26 7.32 -1.25
CA GLY A 36 -8.37 7.78 0.13
C GLY A 36 -9.49 8.81 0.32
N GLU A 37 -9.67 9.72 -0.62
CA GLU A 37 -10.75 10.72 -0.57
C GLU A 37 -12.13 10.13 -0.85
N GLU A 38 -12.24 9.13 -1.72
CA GLU A 38 -13.50 8.52 -2.18
C GLU A 38 -13.97 7.39 -1.26
N GLU A 39 -13.09 6.44 -0.95
CA GLU A 39 -13.38 5.25 -0.16
C GLU A 39 -13.13 5.48 1.34
N HIS A 40 -12.26 6.44 1.66
CA HIS A 40 -11.90 6.82 3.03
C HIS A 40 -12.19 8.31 3.32
N GLU A 41 -13.24 8.85 2.68
CA GLU A 41 -13.71 10.23 2.81
C GLU A 41 -13.81 10.65 4.29
N GLY A 42 -12.84 11.45 4.75
CA GLY A 42 -12.83 12.03 6.11
C GLY A 42 -11.58 11.75 6.95
N ASP A 43 -10.61 10.98 6.48
CA ASP A 43 -9.32 10.87 7.15
C ASP A 43 -8.42 12.06 6.75
N GLU A 44 -8.48 13.14 7.53
CA GLU A 44 -7.60 14.32 7.47
C GLU A 44 -6.09 13.97 7.66
N ASP A 45 -5.74 12.69 7.68
CA ASP A 45 -4.41 12.11 7.85
C ASP A 45 -3.89 11.37 6.59
N TYR A 46 -4.65 11.30 5.48
CA TYR A 46 -4.13 10.76 4.20
C TYR A 46 -2.98 11.58 3.60
N SER A 47 -2.95 12.89 3.85
CA SER A 47 -1.94 13.80 3.29
C SER A 47 -0.57 13.76 3.99
N LYS A 48 -0.31 12.78 4.85
CA LYS A 48 1.00 12.60 5.53
C LYS A 48 1.65 11.26 5.23
N GLN A 49 1.64 10.84 3.97
CA GLN A 49 2.66 9.89 3.52
C GLN A 49 3.98 10.68 3.29
N PRO A 50 5.08 10.33 3.99
CA PRO A 50 6.37 11.03 3.89
C PRO A 50 7.11 10.77 2.58
#